data_AF-A0A2N9QV74-F1
#
_entry.id   AF-A0A2N9QV74-F1
#
_cell.length_a   1.000
_cell.length_b   1.000
_cell.length_c   1.000
_cell.angle_alpha   90.00
_cell.angle_beta   90.00
_cell.angle_gamma   90.00
#
_symmetry.space_group_name_H-M   'P 1'
#
loop_
_entity.id
_entity.type
_entity.pdbx_description
1 polymer ?
#
loop_
_entity_poly.entity_id
_entity_poly.type
_entity_poly.pdbx_seq_one_letter_code
_entity_poly.pdbx_strand_id
1 'polypeptide(L)'
;MEKLFKFEKDTNIWSILYKNVPIWSYMRGAFYGQFLPYMPSFYLTFRDFKGFIVFLSLFWRKDKVVIFVSGRKDLIDYALTVASKKFNNKHILLFTRSEKGLAGNVFLIEVIRFIFRKISWFFVYFSYTKKLKEIERKVGVSNKKLLKDLIGDYYFNYFLFAFLRKVKVVLYSNAVIPRVERYMNLYNSIELQHGVVHKEHLDYVNVPYISNKFFCYSNLVKIDLERWGFSGKVEVVEKVKTSANIKYKVAIFGTVDPNYSKIIEELCEKYNNIYIKLHPRDSYQYKDKLQKLCVKTLSPLEVEIPILPDSSLISDCFLNNKFFIYLTLNSYSKEENKEYIINKYNIYDNNKKNFEVVSGIESLIKFLEKRYDN
;
A
#
# COMPACT_ATOMS: atom_id res chain seq x y z
N MET A 1 -19.96 -0.01 7.66
CA MET A 1 -19.34 1.33 7.81
C MET A 1 -20.16 2.28 8.69
N GLU A 2 -21.47 2.39 8.53
CA GLU A 2 -22.31 3.27 9.36
C GLU A 2 -22.20 3.02 10.87
N LYS A 3 -22.23 1.75 11.30
CA LYS A 3 -22.03 1.37 12.71
C LYS A 3 -20.68 1.85 13.26
N LEU A 4 -19.62 1.82 12.45
CA LEU A 4 -18.30 2.34 12.82
C LEU A 4 -18.36 3.85 13.03
N PHE A 5 -18.90 4.61 12.08
CA PHE A 5 -18.92 6.07 12.21
C PHE A 5 -19.80 6.55 13.34
N LYS A 6 -20.94 5.88 13.57
CA LYS A 6 -21.77 6.12 14.74
C LYS A 6 -20.99 5.90 16.03
N PHE A 7 -20.31 4.77 16.16
CA PHE A 7 -19.44 4.50 17.31
C PHE A 7 -18.36 5.57 17.51
N GLU A 8 -17.63 5.94 16.44
CA GLU A 8 -16.57 6.94 16.50
C GLU A 8 -17.08 8.31 16.95
N LYS A 9 -18.28 8.69 16.51
CA LYS A 9 -18.96 9.93 16.88
C LYS A 9 -19.44 9.89 18.33
N ASP A 10 -20.18 8.84 18.71
CA ASP A 10 -20.80 8.71 20.04
C ASP A 10 -19.73 8.67 21.16
N THR A 11 -18.60 8.03 20.89
CA THR A 11 -17.48 7.94 21.85
C THR A 11 -16.52 9.14 21.77
N ASN A 12 -16.64 9.97 20.73
CA ASN A 12 -15.68 11.01 20.39
C ASN A 12 -14.23 10.49 20.47
N ILE A 13 -13.97 9.31 19.89
CA ILE A 13 -12.71 8.57 20.09
C ILE A 13 -11.50 9.25 19.45
N TRP A 14 -11.72 10.00 18.37
CA TRP A 14 -10.70 10.79 17.69
C TRP A 14 -10.13 11.92 18.57
N SER A 15 -10.84 12.35 19.62
CA SER A 15 -10.35 13.34 20.59
C SER A 15 -9.32 12.79 21.59
N ILE A 16 -9.11 11.47 21.65
CA ILE A 16 -8.10 10.90 22.54
C ILE A 16 -6.73 11.05 21.88
N LEU A 17 -6.00 12.08 22.28
CA LEU A 17 -4.70 12.42 21.70
C LEU A 17 -3.52 12.01 22.59
N TYR A 18 -2.40 11.62 21.99
CA TYR A 18 -1.08 11.65 22.58
C TYR A 18 -0.27 12.75 21.88
N LYS A 19 0.02 13.85 22.58
CA LYS A 19 0.77 15.01 22.05
C LYS A 19 0.28 15.43 20.65
N ASN A 20 -1.03 15.73 20.56
CA ASN A 20 -1.74 16.13 19.34
C ASN A 20 -1.89 15.05 18.25
N VAL A 21 -1.43 13.82 18.48
CA VAL A 21 -1.65 12.71 17.55
C VAL A 21 -2.82 11.84 18.04
N PRO A 22 -3.85 11.59 17.23
CA PRO A 22 -4.99 10.78 17.64
C PRO A 22 -4.60 9.33 17.81
N ILE A 23 -4.84 8.77 19.00
CA ILE A 23 -4.47 7.39 19.32
C ILE A 23 -5.28 6.40 18.48
N TRP A 24 -6.54 6.76 18.20
CA TRP A 24 -7.43 5.95 17.39
C TRP A 24 -6.87 5.62 16.00
N SER A 25 -6.02 6.49 15.43
CA SER A 25 -5.36 6.23 14.15
C SER A 25 -4.51 4.95 14.11
N TYR A 26 -4.03 4.46 15.26
CA TYR A 26 -3.30 3.19 15.35
C TYR A 26 -4.22 2.00 15.67
N MET A 27 -5.33 2.25 16.37
CA MET A 27 -6.23 1.21 16.89
C MET A 27 -7.35 0.84 15.93
N ARG A 28 -7.79 1.78 15.08
CA ARG A 28 -8.95 1.65 14.20
C ARG A 28 -8.92 0.38 13.34
N GLY A 29 -7.84 0.15 12.58
CA GLY A 29 -7.75 -1.03 11.72
C GLY A 29 -7.75 -2.36 12.47
N ALA A 30 -7.11 -2.41 13.64
CA ALA A 30 -7.07 -3.60 14.49
C ALA A 30 -8.44 -3.92 15.11
N PHE A 31 -9.19 -2.89 15.51
CA PHE A 31 -10.52 -3.04 16.09
C PHE A 31 -11.52 -3.69 15.12
N TYR A 32 -11.36 -3.47 13.81
CA TYR A 32 -12.24 -4.02 12.77
C TYR A 32 -11.63 -5.19 11.98
N GLY A 33 -10.58 -5.82 12.52
CA GLY A 33 -9.98 -7.01 11.89
C GLY A 33 -9.30 -6.78 10.55
N GLN A 34 -9.03 -5.53 10.15
CA GLN A 34 -8.31 -5.20 8.91
C GLN A 34 -6.78 -5.29 9.05
N PHE A 35 -6.28 -5.73 10.21
CA PHE A 35 -4.85 -5.90 10.44
C PHE A 35 -4.37 -7.28 9.98
N LEU A 36 -3.84 -7.35 8.76
CA LEU A 36 -3.01 -8.48 8.34
C LEU A 36 -1.57 -8.22 8.79
N PRO A 37 -1.02 -8.96 9.78
CA PRO A 37 0.37 -8.79 10.18
C PRO A 37 1.29 -9.13 9.01
N TYR A 38 1.92 -8.11 8.42
CA TYR A 38 2.99 -8.33 7.47
C TYR A 38 4.25 -8.73 8.25
N MET A 39 4.75 -9.94 7.99
CA MET A 39 6.06 -10.40 8.47
C MET A 39 7.08 -10.33 7.32
N PRO A 40 7.73 -9.18 7.12
CA PRO A 40 8.82 -9.08 6.16
C PRO A 40 9.96 -10.04 6.53
N SER A 41 10.48 -10.76 5.55
CA SER A 41 11.79 -11.41 5.66
C SER A 41 12.86 -10.34 5.45
N PHE A 42 13.38 -9.80 6.56
CA PHE A 42 14.46 -8.84 6.51
C PHE A 42 15.81 -9.56 6.46
N TYR A 43 16.62 -9.23 5.47
CA TYR A 43 18.04 -9.58 5.44
C TYR A 43 18.83 -8.28 5.37
N LEU A 44 19.76 -8.10 6.32
CA LEU A 44 20.69 -6.99 6.31
C LEU A 44 21.63 -7.14 5.13
N THR A 45 21.77 -6.10 4.31
CA THR A 45 22.67 -6.09 3.17
C THR A 45 23.64 -4.91 3.23
N PHE A 46 24.73 -4.97 2.45
CA PHE A 46 25.64 -3.82 2.31
C PHE A 46 24.93 -2.55 1.79
N ARG A 47 23.83 -2.71 1.03
CA ARG A 47 23.01 -1.59 0.56
C ARG A 47 22.36 -0.83 1.71
N ASP A 48 22.01 -1.51 2.80
CA ASP A 48 21.43 -0.88 3.98
C ASP A 48 22.47 -0.02 4.73
N PHE A 49 23.72 -0.46 4.82
CA PHE A 49 24.81 0.36 5.38
C PHE A 49 25.04 1.62 4.54
N LYS A 50 25.15 1.47 3.21
CA LYS A 50 25.28 2.61 2.29
C LYS A 50 24.07 3.55 2.41
N GLY A 51 22.86 3.00 2.44
CA GLY A 51 21.62 3.75 2.63
C GLY A 51 21.64 4.52 3.95
N PHE A 52 22.07 3.90 5.04
CA PHE A 52 22.16 4.54 6.34
C PHE A 52 23.17 5.69 6.38
N ILE A 53 24.37 5.52 5.79
CA ILE A 53 25.34 6.61 5.67
C ILE A 53 24.77 7.78 4.86
N VAL A 54 24.08 7.49 3.74
CA VAL A 54 23.40 8.52 2.95
C VAL A 54 22.29 9.21 3.76
N PHE A 55 21.53 8.46 4.57
CA PHE A 55 20.53 9.01 5.47
C PHE A 55 21.14 9.94 6.52
N LEU A 56 22.23 9.54 7.19
CA LEU A 56 22.93 10.38 8.16
C LEU A 56 23.41 11.69 7.52
N SER A 57 23.87 11.62 6.26
CA SER A 57 24.31 12.81 5.54
C SER A 57 23.20 13.84 5.28
N LEU A 58 21.92 13.47 5.41
CA LEU A 58 20.78 14.40 5.27
C LEU A 58 20.79 15.51 6.32
N PHE A 59 21.40 15.27 7.48
CA PHE A 59 21.54 16.28 8.54
C PHE A 59 22.15 17.61 8.06
N TRP A 60 23.03 17.53 7.06
CA TRP A 60 23.71 18.68 6.45
C TRP A 60 23.17 19.07 5.07
N ARG A 61 22.38 18.21 4.39
CA ARG A 61 21.89 18.47 3.04
C ARG A 61 20.65 19.38 3.07
N LYS A 62 20.57 20.27 2.09
CA LYS A 62 19.42 21.16 1.86
C LYS A 62 18.80 20.92 0.49
N ASP A 63 17.53 21.30 0.33
CA ASP A 63 16.83 21.41 -0.95
C ASP A 63 16.75 20.12 -1.79
N LYS A 64 16.88 18.96 -1.14
CA LYS A 64 16.69 17.65 -1.77
C LYS A 64 15.23 17.22 -1.70
N VAL A 65 14.77 16.49 -2.72
CA VAL A 65 13.56 15.67 -2.62
C VAL A 65 13.98 14.32 -2.08
N VAL A 66 13.43 13.91 -0.94
CA VAL A 66 13.71 12.60 -0.34
C VAL A 66 12.50 11.70 -0.50
N ILE A 67 12.70 10.48 -0.97
CA ILE A 67 11.64 9.52 -1.25
C ILE A 67 11.81 8.30 -0.35
N PHE A 68 10.79 7.95 0.43
CA PHE A 68 10.72 6.71 1.22
C PHE A 68 9.56 5.84 0.77
N VAL A 69 9.84 4.83 -0.06
CA VAL A 69 8.78 3.99 -0.66
C VAL A 69 9.03 2.51 -0.45
N SER A 70 7.98 1.70 -0.61
CA SER A 70 8.15 0.25 -0.73
C SER A 70 8.91 -0.10 -2.02
N GLY A 71 9.66 -1.19 -2.00
CA GLY A 71 10.43 -1.74 -3.12
C GLY A 71 9.54 -2.33 -4.21
N ARG A 72 8.69 -1.50 -4.80
CA ARG A 72 7.78 -1.82 -5.90
C ARG A 72 8.09 -0.90 -7.07
N LYS A 73 8.38 -1.48 -8.24
CA LYS A 73 8.81 -0.71 -9.42
C LYS A 73 7.79 0.36 -9.82
N ASP A 74 6.50 -0.01 -9.88
CA ASP A 74 5.40 0.90 -10.23
C ASP A 74 5.32 2.12 -9.30
N LEU A 75 5.56 1.91 -8.01
CA LEU A 75 5.52 2.94 -6.99
C LEU A 75 6.77 3.83 -7.00
N ILE A 76 7.94 3.24 -7.23
CA ILE A 76 9.20 3.98 -7.42
C ILE A 76 9.09 4.89 -8.63
N ASP A 77 8.63 4.37 -9.77
CA ASP A 77 8.46 5.12 -11.02
C ASP A 77 7.45 6.27 -10.85
N TYR A 78 6.34 6.02 -10.13
CA TYR A 78 5.39 7.06 -9.78
C TYR A 78 6.00 8.15 -8.88
N ALA A 79 6.73 7.77 -7.82
CA ALA A 79 7.35 8.72 -6.91
C ALA A 79 8.39 9.61 -7.62
N LEU A 80 9.16 9.03 -8.55
CA LEU A 80 10.10 9.77 -9.40
C LEU A 80 9.38 10.72 -10.35
N THR A 81 8.25 10.31 -10.93
CA THR A 81 7.38 11.16 -11.75
C THR A 81 6.81 12.35 -10.97
N VAL A 82 6.36 12.12 -9.74
CA VAL A 82 5.91 13.18 -8.84
C VAL A 82 7.06 14.16 -8.56
N ALA A 83 8.23 13.63 -8.20
CA ALA A 83 9.40 14.44 -7.90
C ALA A 83 9.81 15.34 -9.08
N SER A 84 9.79 14.82 -10.31
CA SER A 84 10.11 15.58 -11.51
C SER A 84 9.04 16.61 -11.85
N LYS A 85 7.76 16.21 -11.94
CA LYS A 85 6.65 17.09 -12.36
C LYS A 85 6.32 18.20 -11.37
N LYS A 86 6.32 17.92 -10.05
CA LYS A 86 5.86 18.89 -9.04
C LYS A 86 6.99 19.71 -8.44
N PHE A 87 8.21 19.17 -8.38
CA PHE A 87 9.31 19.84 -7.67
C PHE A 87 10.48 20.23 -8.56
N ASN A 88 10.46 19.83 -9.84
CA ASN A 88 11.51 20.07 -10.85
C ASN A 88 12.92 19.86 -10.30
N ASN A 89 13.11 18.81 -9.50
CA ASN A 89 14.35 18.62 -8.75
C ASN A 89 15.19 17.50 -9.38
N LYS A 90 16.43 17.85 -9.78
CA LYS A 90 17.40 16.89 -10.32
C LYS A 90 18.10 16.07 -9.25
N HIS A 91 18.01 16.47 -7.98
CA HIS A 91 18.69 15.81 -6.86
C HIS A 91 17.70 15.09 -5.94
N ILE A 92 17.34 13.88 -6.36
CA ILE A 92 16.44 12.98 -5.65
C ILE A 92 17.26 11.97 -4.84
N LEU A 93 16.90 11.75 -3.59
CA LEU A 93 17.45 10.67 -2.77
C LEU A 93 16.37 9.63 -2.51
N LEU A 94 16.62 8.39 -2.94
CA LEU A 94 15.66 7.30 -2.88
C LEU A 94 16.03 6.28 -1.80
N PHE A 95 15.07 6.04 -0.92
CA PHE A 95 15.12 5.08 0.16
C PHE A 95 13.98 4.08 -0.02
N THR A 96 14.33 2.80 -0.17
CA THR A 96 13.38 1.73 -0.45
C THR A 96 13.36 0.70 0.66
N ARG A 97 12.16 0.34 1.11
CA ARG A 97 11.97 -0.86 1.95
C ARG A 97 11.95 -2.10 1.07
N SER A 98 12.71 -3.11 1.45
CA SER A 98 12.74 -4.40 0.75
C SER A 98 11.32 -5.00 0.65
N GLU A 99 10.95 -5.48 -0.54
CA GLU A 99 9.77 -6.31 -0.78
C GLU A 99 10.15 -7.47 -1.73
N LYS A 100 9.38 -8.57 -1.75
CA LYS A 100 9.70 -9.78 -2.54
C LYS A 100 10.00 -9.38 -4.01
N GLY A 101 11.28 -9.40 -4.39
CA GLY A 101 11.76 -9.09 -5.75
C GLY A 101 12.64 -7.85 -5.90
N LEU A 102 12.69 -6.93 -4.92
CA LEU A 102 13.55 -5.74 -4.95
C LEU A 102 14.21 -5.50 -3.58
N ALA A 103 15.54 -5.49 -3.58
CA ALA A 103 16.33 -5.23 -2.37
C ALA A 103 16.21 -3.75 -1.93
N GLY A 104 15.98 -3.56 -0.64
CA GLY A 104 15.89 -2.24 0.01
C GLY A 104 17.24 -1.66 0.45
N ASN A 105 17.20 -0.49 1.07
CA ASN A 105 18.34 0.21 1.67
C ASN A 105 18.00 0.96 2.98
N VAL A 106 16.90 0.61 3.65
CA VAL A 106 16.38 1.30 4.84
C VAL A 106 16.35 0.45 6.09
N PHE A 107 16.87 -0.79 6.05
CA PHE A 107 16.73 -1.73 7.16
C PHE A 107 17.25 -1.15 8.48
N LEU A 108 18.43 -0.52 8.48
CA LEU A 108 19.01 0.10 9.68
C LEU A 108 18.15 1.23 10.24
N ILE A 109 17.45 1.99 9.38
CA ILE A 109 16.53 3.05 9.79
C ILE A 109 15.29 2.43 10.48
N GLU A 110 14.76 1.33 9.93
CA GLU A 110 13.64 0.58 10.51
C GLU A 110 14.03 -0.11 11.83
N VAL A 111 15.29 -0.55 11.99
CA VAL A 111 15.81 -1.06 13.28
C VAL A 111 15.78 0.03 14.34
N ILE A 112 16.20 1.26 14.01
CA ILE A 112 16.10 2.39 14.94
C ILE A 112 14.63 2.63 15.32
N ARG A 113 13.72 2.65 14.35
CA ARG A 113 12.27 2.76 14.62
C ARG A 113 11.78 1.66 15.56
N PHE A 114 12.19 0.41 15.34
CA PHE A 114 11.84 -0.71 16.21
C PHE A 114 12.33 -0.49 17.65
N ILE A 115 13.56 -0.01 17.83
CA ILE A 115 14.11 0.33 19.15
C ILE A 115 13.22 1.39 19.83
N PHE A 116 12.89 2.49 19.13
CA PHE A 116 11.98 3.52 19.67
C PHE A 116 10.63 2.94 20.11
N ARG A 117 10.01 2.04 19.33
CA ARG A 117 8.76 1.35 19.70
C ARG A 117 8.88 0.49 20.95
N LYS A 118 10.05 -0.09 21.21
CA LYS A 118 10.29 -0.91 22.39
C LYS A 118 10.57 -0.11 23.65
N ILE A 119 11.30 1.00 23.54
CA ILE A 119 11.84 1.71 24.72
C ILE A 119 11.06 2.98 25.09
N SER A 120 10.47 3.68 24.12
CA SER A 120 10.00 5.06 24.35
C SER A 120 8.92 5.18 25.42
N TRP A 121 8.04 4.20 25.53
CA TRP A 121 6.94 4.20 26.51
C TRP A 121 7.43 4.17 27.96
N PHE A 122 8.64 3.63 28.22
CA PHE A 122 9.24 3.60 29.54
C PHE A 122 9.54 5.02 30.04
N PHE A 123 10.11 5.87 29.17
CA PHE A 123 10.43 7.27 29.48
C PHE A 123 9.19 8.15 29.68
N VAL A 124 7.99 7.69 29.28
CA VAL A 124 6.72 8.38 29.48
C VAL A 124 5.67 7.52 30.17
N TYR A 125 6.12 6.67 31.09
CA TYR A 125 5.27 5.65 31.72
C TYR A 125 3.95 6.20 32.30
N PHE A 126 4.00 7.33 33.00
CA PHE A 126 2.80 7.97 33.56
C PHE A 126 1.81 8.44 32.48
N SER A 127 2.29 9.04 31.39
CA SER A 127 1.42 9.44 30.29
C SER A 127 0.83 8.23 29.57
N TYR A 128 1.64 7.17 29.40
CA TYR A 128 1.20 5.91 28.82
C TYR A 128 0.07 5.27 29.64
N THR A 129 0.22 5.12 30.96
CA THR A 129 -0.80 4.50 31.82
C THR A 129 -2.08 5.33 31.88
N LYS A 130 -1.96 6.67 31.97
CA LYS A 130 -3.11 7.58 31.92
C LYS A 130 -3.91 7.41 30.62
N LYS A 131 -3.22 7.40 29.48
CA LYS A 131 -3.86 7.24 28.16
C LYS A 131 -4.47 5.86 27.97
N LEU A 132 -3.82 4.82 28.47
CA LEU A 132 -4.37 3.46 28.42
C LEU A 132 -5.72 3.38 29.16
N LYS A 133 -5.79 3.89 30.40
CA LYS A 133 -7.04 3.94 31.17
C LYS A 133 -8.13 4.78 30.49
N GLU A 134 -7.74 5.90 29.88
CA GLU A 134 -8.67 6.75 29.14
C GLU A 134 -9.31 6.00 27.96
N ILE A 135 -8.53 5.20 27.24
CA ILE A 135 -8.99 4.36 26.13
C ILE A 135 -9.89 3.24 26.64
N GLU A 136 -9.48 2.52 27.70
CA GLU A 136 -10.30 1.46 28.31
C GLU A 136 -11.68 1.96 28.71
N ARG A 137 -11.73 3.13 29.35
CA ARG A 137 -13.00 3.75 29.76
C ARG A 137 -13.91 4.12 28.59
N LYS A 138 -13.35 4.53 27.44
CA LYS A 138 -14.14 4.96 26.28
C LYS A 138 -14.50 3.84 25.32
N VAL A 139 -13.63 2.84 25.16
CA VAL A 139 -13.69 1.84 24.09
C VAL A 139 -14.03 0.45 24.64
N GLY A 140 -13.84 0.23 25.95
CA GLY A 140 -13.99 -1.08 26.60
C GLY A 140 -12.86 -2.08 26.29
N VAL A 141 -12.01 -1.78 25.31
CA VAL A 141 -10.86 -2.60 24.92
C VAL A 141 -9.64 -1.70 24.73
N SER A 142 -8.52 -2.06 25.35
CA SER A 142 -7.23 -1.41 25.10
C SER A 142 -6.25 -2.34 24.41
N ASN A 143 -5.53 -1.79 23.43
CA ASN A 143 -4.42 -2.48 22.81
C ASN A 143 -3.10 -1.82 23.25
N LYS A 144 -2.52 -2.35 24.33
CA LYS A 144 -1.25 -1.89 24.92
C LYS A 144 -0.13 -1.79 23.88
N LYS A 145 -0.04 -2.77 22.96
CA LYS A 145 0.98 -2.80 21.91
C LYS A 145 0.85 -1.61 20.96
N LEU A 146 -0.36 -1.32 20.46
CA LEU A 146 -0.58 -0.24 19.52
C LEU A 146 -0.32 1.14 20.13
N LEU A 147 -0.63 1.33 21.42
CA LEU A 147 -0.28 2.57 22.12
C LEU A 147 1.25 2.71 22.28
N LYS A 148 1.96 1.63 22.60
CA LYS A 148 3.43 1.65 22.65
C LYS A 148 4.04 1.94 21.27
N ASP A 149 3.51 1.33 20.22
CA ASP A 149 3.95 1.57 18.84
C ASP A 149 3.73 3.03 18.42
N LEU A 150 2.58 3.64 18.78
CA LEU A 150 2.33 5.06 18.55
C LEU A 150 3.33 5.96 19.28
N ILE A 151 3.56 5.71 20.58
CA ILE A 151 4.51 6.50 21.37
C ILE A 151 5.91 6.39 20.78
N GLY A 152 6.36 5.19 20.42
CA GLY A 152 7.65 5.00 19.77
C GLY A 152 7.74 5.71 18.42
N ASP A 153 6.71 5.57 17.58
CA ASP A 153 6.64 6.25 16.30
C ASP A 153 6.65 7.78 16.45
N TYR A 154 6.02 8.35 17.49
CA TYR A 154 6.08 9.77 17.82
C TYR A 154 7.52 10.25 18.01
N TYR A 155 8.29 9.59 18.88
CA TYR A 155 9.67 9.98 19.14
C TYR A 155 10.61 9.68 17.98
N PHE A 156 10.38 8.56 17.29
CA PHE A 156 11.09 8.25 16.05
C PHE A 156 10.85 9.32 14.98
N ASN A 157 9.66 9.90 14.90
CA ASN A 157 9.36 10.98 13.97
C ASN A 157 10.17 12.26 14.27
N TYR A 158 10.39 12.58 15.55
CA TYR A 158 11.31 13.65 15.95
C TYR A 158 12.77 13.32 15.65
N PHE A 159 13.17 12.05 15.79
CA PHE A 159 14.48 11.60 15.33
C PHE A 159 14.64 11.84 13.82
N LEU A 160 13.66 11.45 12.99
CA LEU A 160 13.66 11.72 11.55
C LEU A 160 13.73 13.22 11.24
N PHE A 161 12.98 14.05 11.98
CA PHE A 161 12.99 15.50 11.81
C PHE A 161 14.39 16.10 11.91
N ALA A 162 15.27 15.61 12.79
CA ALA A 162 16.64 16.10 12.89
C ALA A 162 17.42 15.99 11.56
N PHE A 163 17.16 14.94 10.77
CA PHE A 163 17.78 14.69 9.47
C PHE A 163 17.01 15.30 8.29
N LEU A 164 15.68 15.36 8.39
CA LEU A 164 14.81 15.73 7.27
C LEU A 164 14.38 17.20 7.28
N ARG A 165 14.52 17.95 8.39
CA ARG A 165 14.05 19.34 8.52
C ARG A 165 14.55 20.34 7.47
N LYS A 166 15.68 20.06 6.82
CA LYS A 166 16.31 20.94 5.81
C LYS A 166 15.98 20.53 4.36
N VAL A 167 15.31 19.40 4.17
CA VAL A 167 14.99 18.91 2.82
C VAL A 167 13.81 19.70 2.25
N LYS A 168 13.68 19.72 0.92
CA LYS A 168 12.59 20.46 0.25
C LYS A 168 11.23 19.84 0.56
N VAL A 169 11.17 18.52 0.44
CA VAL A 169 9.94 17.73 0.63
C VAL A 169 10.32 16.26 0.85
N VAL A 170 9.51 15.55 1.63
CA VAL A 170 9.62 14.10 1.81
C VAL A 170 8.41 13.41 1.18
N LEU A 171 8.63 12.66 0.11
CA LEU A 171 7.58 11.83 -0.51
C LEU A 171 7.64 10.44 0.12
N TYR A 172 6.50 9.88 0.53
CA TYR A 172 6.54 8.57 1.18
C TYR A 172 5.32 7.69 0.93
N SER A 173 5.50 6.37 1.10
CA SER A 173 4.42 5.38 1.05
C SER A 173 4.64 4.28 2.09
N ASN A 174 4.06 4.44 3.27
CA ASN A 174 4.06 3.44 4.35
C ASN A 174 5.44 2.83 4.72
N ALA A 175 6.56 3.38 4.26
CA ALA A 175 7.92 2.88 4.43
C ALA A 175 8.74 3.91 5.22
N VAL A 176 9.42 3.49 6.29
CA VAL A 176 10.18 4.33 7.22
C VAL A 176 9.33 5.37 7.95
N ILE A 177 8.76 6.32 7.20
CA ILE A 177 7.92 7.41 7.71
C ILE A 177 6.74 6.84 8.50
N PRO A 178 6.64 7.17 9.81
CA PRO A 178 5.61 6.61 10.67
C PRO A 178 4.24 7.26 10.44
N ARG A 179 3.16 6.54 10.77
CA ARG A 179 1.78 7.03 10.59
C ARG A 179 1.50 8.33 11.35
N VAL A 180 2.16 8.56 12.49
CA VAL A 180 2.05 9.81 13.25
C VAL A 180 2.40 11.05 12.43
N GLU A 181 3.27 10.94 11.41
CA GLU A 181 3.68 12.06 10.57
C GLU A 181 2.50 12.65 9.78
N ARG A 182 1.46 11.86 9.48
CA ARG A 182 0.22 12.35 8.85
C ARG A 182 -0.45 13.47 9.65
N TYR A 183 -0.27 13.45 10.97
CA TYR A 183 -0.87 14.41 11.91
C TYR A 183 0.11 15.52 12.33
N MET A 184 1.41 15.26 12.24
CA MET A 184 2.46 16.18 12.71
C MET A 184 3.06 17.02 11.59
N ASN A 185 3.23 16.44 10.40
CA ASN A 185 3.85 17.04 9.21
C ASN A 185 5.17 17.81 9.51
N LEU A 186 6.06 17.22 10.33
CA LEU A 186 7.22 17.94 10.89
C LEU A 186 8.23 18.40 9.82
N TYR A 187 8.35 17.67 8.71
CA TYR A 187 9.39 17.88 7.70
C TYR A 187 8.81 17.99 6.28
N ASN A 188 7.64 18.61 6.15
CA ASN A 188 6.94 18.83 4.88
C ASN A 188 6.81 17.51 4.08
N SER A 189 6.14 16.54 4.70
CA SER A 189 5.93 15.23 4.11
C SER A 189 4.66 15.21 3.24
N ILE A 190 4.70 14.40 2.21
CA ILE A 190 3.57 14.16 1.30
C ILE A 190 3.43 12.65 1.12
N GLU A 191 2.28 12.15 1.50
CA GLU A 191 1.94 10.75 1.32
C GLU A 191 1.59 10.50 -0.15
N LEU A 192 2.19 9.47 -0.73
CA LEU A 192 1.91 8.99 -2.08
C LEU A 192 0.89 7.86 -2.01
N GLN A 193 -0.12 7.93 -2.87
CA GLN A 193 -0.95 6.78 -3.15
C GLN A 193 -0.07 5.60 -3.58
N HIS A 194 -0.26 4.43 -2.97
CA HIS A 194 0.55 3.22 -3.20
C HIS A 194 -0.30 1.96 -3.43
N GLY A 195 -1.60 2.17 -3.63
CA GLY A 195 -2.63 1.16 -3.87
C GLY A 195 -3.94 1.85 -4.28
N VAL A 196 -5.00 1.06 -4.43
CA VAL A 196 -6.33 1.61 -4.71
C VAL A 196 -6.96 2.05 -3.40
N VAL A 197 -7.49 3.28 -3.38
CA VAL A 197 -8.21 3.80 -2.22
C VAL A 197 -9.71 3.64 -2.47
N HIS A 198 -10.40 3.00 -1.53
CA HIS A 198 -11.84 2.73 -1.62
C HIS A 198 -12.52 3.01 -0.28
N LYS A 199 -13.86 3.04 -0.28
CA LYS A 199 -14.71 3.41 0.88
C LYS A 199 -14.55 2.55 2.15
N GLU A 200 -13.84 1.43 2.06
CA GLU A 200 -13.58 0.53 3.20
C GLU A 200 -12.15 0.70 3.75
N HIS A 201 -11.32 1.53 3.11
CA HIS A 201 -9.95 1.74 3.54
C HIS A 201 -9.91 2.71 4.74
N LEU A 202 -9.85 2.13 5.94
CA LEU A 202 -9.97 2.86 7.22
C LEU A 202 -8.86 3.88 7.47
N ASP A 203 -7.78 3.88 6.69
CA ASP A 203 -6.73 4.89 6.81
C ASP A 203 -7.08 6.21 6.11
N TYR A 204 -8.14 6.28 5.29
CA TYR A 204 -8.54 7.52 4.59
C TYR A 204 -10.00 7.93 4.79
N VAL A 205 -10.89 7.01 5.18
CA VAL A 205 -12.33 7.29 5.27
C VAL A 205 -12.69 7.88 6.64
N ASN A 206 -13.30 9.07 6.69
CA ASN A 206 -13.68 9.77 7.92
C ASN A 206 -12.50 9.92 8.88
N VAL A 207 -11.36 10.39 8.37
CA VAL A 207 -10.12 10.58 9.13
C VAL A 207 -9.90 12.08 9.35
N PRO A 208 -10.12 12.58 10.59
CA PRO A 208 -9.98 13.99 10.88
C PRO A 208 -8.50 14.38 11.15
N TYR A 209 -8.22 15.67 11.08
CA TYR A 209 -6.95 16.31 11.49
C TYR A 209 -5.68 15.86 10.75
N ILE A 210 -5.76 15.58 9.44
CA ILE A 210 -4.56 15.27 8.64
C ILE A 210 -3.84 16.57 8.28
N SER A 211 -2.61 16.71 8.76
CA SER A 211 -1.76 17.91 8.59
C SER A 211 -0.89 17.87 7.34
N ASN A 212 -0.66 16.68 6.78
CA ASN A 212 0.17 16.51 5.60
C ASN A 212 -0.65 16.48 4.30
N LYS A 213 0.03 16.50 3.15
CA LYS A 213 -0.61 16.39 1.84
C LYS A 213 -0.67 14.94 1.38
N PHE A 214 -1.64 14.63 0.53
CA PHE A 214 -1.76 13.34 -0.16
C PHE A 214 -1.76 13.56 -1.69
N PHE A 215 -0.88 12.84 -2.40
CA PHE A 215 -0.89 12.81 -3.86
C PHE A 215 -1.56 11.55 -4.37
N CYS A 216 -2.71 11.74 -5.02
CA CYS A 216 -3.50 10.69 -5.62
C CYS A 216 -3.32 10.63 -7.15
N TYR A 217 -3.67 9.48 -7.71
CA TYR A 217 -3.50 9.19 -9.14
C TYR A 217 -4.50 9.92 -10.05
N SER A 218 -5.66 10.34 -9.54
CA SER A 218 -6.74 10.87 -10.38
C SER A 218 -7.72 11.78 -9.64
N ASN A 219 -8.48 12.56 -10.41
CA ASN A 219 -9.55 13.41 -9.89
C ASN A 219 -10.69 12.62 -9.25
N LEU A 220 -11.03 11.43 -9.76
CA LEU A 220 -12.05 10.58 -9.14
C LEU A 220 -11.66 10.18 -7.72
N VAL A 221 -10.40 9.75 -7.50
CA VAL A 221 -9.91 9.41 -6.15
C VAL A 221 -9.95 10.63 -5.23
N LYS A 222 -9.62 11.83 -5.75
CA LYS A 222 -9.71 13.06 -4.98
C LYS A 222 -11.14 13.34 -4.52
N ILE A 223 -12.10 13.32 -5.45
CA ILE A 223 -13.53 13.55 -5.16
C ILE A 223 -14.03 12.52 -4.13
N ASP A 224 -13.65 11.26 -4.31
CA ASP A 224 -14.01 10.18 -3.40
C ASP A 224 -13.47 10.40 -1.99
N LEU A 225 -12.19 10.76 -1.85
CA LEU A 225 -11.58 11.08 -0.56
C LEU A 225 -12.29 12.24 0.15
N GLU A 226 -12.58 13.31 -0.57
CA GLU A 226 -13.31 14.47 -0.06
C GLU A 226 -14.72 14.05 0.40
N ARG A 227 -15.44 13.30 -0.42
CA ARG A 227 -16.77 12.74 -0.10
C ARG A 227 -16.74 11.82 1.11
N TRP A 228 -15.67 11.05 1.30
CA TRP A 228 -15.49 10.15 2.43
C TRP A 228 -15.03 10.85 3.70
N GLY A 229 -14.84 12.18 3.70
CA GLY A 229 -14.43 12.94 4.88
C GLY A 229 -12.95 12.80 5.21
N PHE A 230 -12.09 12.64 4.20
CA PHE A 230 -10.64 12.76 4.38
C PHE A 230 -10.28 14.24 4.56
N SER A 231 -9.74 14.60 5.73
CA SER A 231 -9.46 16.01 6.07
C SER A 231 -8.17 16.58 5.47
N GLY A 232 -7.29 15.74 4.93
CA GLY A 232 -5.99 16.16 4.42
C GLY A 232 -6.08 16.84 3.06
N LYS A 233 -5.10 17.69 2.73
CA LYS A 233 -5.05 18.32 1.41
C LYS A 233 -4.70 17.27 0.35
N VAL A 234 -5.61 17.05 -0.60
CA VAL A 234 -5.42 16.13 -1.73
C VAL A 234 -5.05 16.91 -2.99
N GLU A 235 -3.96 16.53 -3.65
CA GLU A 235 -3.59 17.05 -4.95
C GLU A 235 -3.39 15.90 -5.95
N VAL A 236 -3.81 16.10 -7.19
CA VAL A 236 -3.71 15.08 -8.23
C VAL A 236 -2.34 15.16 -8.91
N VAL A 237 -1.68 14.01 -9.03
CA VAL A 237 -0.54 13.81 -9.92
C VAL A 237 -0.79 12.53 -10.69
N GLU A 238 -1.16 12.67 -11.96
CA GLU A 238 -1.55 11.51 -12.75
C GLU A 238 -0.36 10.58 -13.02
N LYS A 239 -0.63 9.27 -12.92
CA LYS A 239 0.27 8.24 -13.45
C LYS A 239 0.38 8.43 -14.96
N VAL A 240 1.60 8.25 -15.48
CA VAL A 240 1.85 8.31 -16.92
C VAL A 240 1.50 6.95 -17.52
N LYS A 241 0.83 6.96 -18.69
CA LYS A 241 0.60 5.74 -19.47
C LYS A 241 1.93 5.11 -19.86
N THR A 242 2.02 3.80 -19.76
CA THR A 242 3.22 3.03 -20.08
C THR A 242 2.89 1.97 -21.11
N SER A 243 3.77 1.85 -22.11
CA SER A 243 3.78 0.71 -23.03
C SER A 243 4.86 -0.26 -22.58
N ALA A 244 4.52 -1.55 -22.48
CA ALA A 244 5.48 -2.61 -22.27
C ALA A 244 5.42 -3.59 -23.44
N ASN A 245 6.59 -4.09 -23.85
CA ASN A 245 6.64 -5.16 -24.83
C ASN A 245 6.04 -6.43 -24.21
N ILE A 246 5.20 -7.11 -24.97
CA ILE A 246 4.63 -8.40 -24.56
C ILE A 246 5.76 -9.42 -24.50
N LYS A 247 5.97 -10.02 -23.33
CA LYS A 247 6.97 -11.05 -23.06
C LYS A 247 6.35 -12.42 -22.81
N TYR A 248 5.10 -12.44 -22.36
CA TYR A 248 4.40 -13.65 -21.94
C TYR A 248 3.03 -13.72 -22.60
N LYS A 249 2.63 -14.90 -23.07
CA LYS A 249 1.30 -15.09 -23.67
C LYS A 249 0.21 -15.05 -22.60
N VAL A 250 0.32 -15.88 -21.57
CA VAL A 250 -0.63 -15.91 -20.44
C VAL A 250 0.13 -15.89 -19.12
N ALA A 251 -0.37 -15.11 -18.18
CA ALA A 251 0.09 -15.18 -16.81
C ALA A 251 -1.05 -14.96 -15.82
N ILE A 252 -1.03 -15.71 -14.72
CA ILE A 252 -1.96 -15.58 -13.61
C ILE A 252 -1.28 -14.90 -12.41
N PHE A 253 -1.94 -13.90 -11.86
CA PHE A 253 -1.48 -13.15 -10.70
C PHE A 253 -2.15 -13.70 -9.45
N GLY A 254 -1.36 -13.97 -8.41
CA GLY A 254 -1.84 -14.52 -7.15
C GLY A 254 -2.42 -13.47 -6.19
N THR A 255 -3.09 -13.97 -5.16
CA THR A 255 -3.56 -13.22 -3.99
C THR A 255 -3.16 -13.98 -2.72
N VAL A 256 -3.53 -13.47 -1.54
CA VAL A 256 -3.31 -14.17 -0.25
C VAL A 256 -4.38 -15.21 0.06
N ASP A 257 -5.42 -15.31 -0.77
CA ASP A 257 -6.51 -16.27 -0.61
C ASP A 257 -6.06 -17.70 -1.00
N PRO A 258 -6.09 -18.68 -0.07
CA PRO A 258 -5.75 -20.06 -0.37
C PRO A 258 -6.64 -20.71 -1.44
N ASN A 259 -7.92 -20.33 -1.54
CA ASN A 259 -8.82 -20.89 -2.55
C ASN A 259 -8.42 -20.44 -3.95
N TYR A 260 -8.02 -19.17 -4.10
CA TYR A 260 -7.47 -18.68 -5.36
C TYR A 260 -6.16 -19.39 -5.70
N SER A 261 -5.34 -19.66 -4.68
CA SER A 261 -4.07 -20.37 -4.82
C SER A 261 -4.27 -21.80 -5.34
N LYS A 262 -5.29 -22.51 -4.86
CA LYS A 262 -5.69 -23.82 -5.40
C LYS A 262 -6.08 -23.77 -6.88
N ILE A 263 -6.85 -22.76 -7.30
CA ILE A 263 -7.19 -22.57 -8.72
C ILE A 263 -5.93 -22.37 -9.58
N ILE A 264 -4.95 -21.61 -9.09
CA ILE A 264 -3.66 -21.46 -9.80
C ILE A 264 -2.98 -22.82 -9.96
N GLU A 265 -2.93 -23.63 -8.91
CA GLU A 265 -2.32 -24.97 -8.99
C GLU A 265 -3.03 -25.82 -10.03
N GLU A 266 -4.34 -26.01 -9.91
CA GLU A 266 -5.13 -26.84 -10.82
C GLU A 266 -5.00 -26.37 -12.28
N LEU A 267 -5.00 -25.05 -12.53
CA LEU A 267 -4.84 -24.48 -13.86
C LEU A 267 -3.45 -24.80 -14.44
N CYS A 268 -2.39 -24.61 -13.66
CA CYS A 268 -1.02 -24.85 -14.10
C CYS A 268 -0.64 -26.34 -14.13
N GLU A 269 -1.42 -27.22 -13.51
CA GLU A 269 -1.32 -28.66 -13.72
C GLU A 269 -1.85 -29.08 -15.09
N LYS A 270 -2.88 -28.40 -15.59
CA LYS A 270 -3.42 -28.63 -16.94
C LYS A 270 -2.61 -27.95 -18.03
N TYR A 271 -2.04 -26.77 -17.76
CA TYR A 271 -1.29 -25.98 -18.74
C TYR A 271 0.11 -25.60 -18.26
N ASN A 272 1.14 -26.10 -18.95
CA ASN A 272 2.55 -25.87 -18.60
C ASN A 272 3.13 -24.52 -19.11
N ASN A 273 2.37 -23.74 -19.86
CA ASN A 273 2.78 -22.49 -20.50
C ASN A 273 2.21 -21.23 -19.82
N ILE A 274 1.56 -21.39 -18.65
CA ILE A 274 1.01 -20.28 -17.87
C ILE A 274 2.02 -19.85 -16.81
N TYR A 275 2.44 -18.59 -16.89
CA TYR A 275 3.36 -18.01 -15.91
C TYR A 275 2.63 -17.52 -14.67
N ILE A 276 3.29 -17.56 -13.52
CA ILE A 276 2.68 -17.24 -12.22
C ILE A 276 3.39 -16.03 -11.61
N LYS A 277 2.61 -15.01 -11.20
CA LYS A 277 3.10 -13.91 -10.36
C LYS A 277 2.47 -13.99 -8.99
N LEU A 278 3.18 -14.59 -8.03
CA LEU A 278 2.71 -14.72 -6.65
C LEU A 278 2.60 -13.35 -5.95
N HIS A 279 1.62 -13.23 -5.07
CA HIS A 279 1.46 -12.06 -4.22
C HIS A 279 2.62 -11.97 -3.22
N PRO A 280 3.17 -10.77 -2.91
CA PRO A 280 4.30 -10.65 -1.99
C PRO A 280 4.06 -11.24 -0.60
N ARG A 281 2.79 -11.29 -0.16
CA ARG A 281 2.36 -11.84 1.14
C ARG A 281 1.77 -13.25 1.04
N ASP A 282 1.81 -13.86 -0.13
CA ASP A 282 1.36 -15.23 -0.30
C ASP A 282 2.27 -16.17 0.50
N SER A 283 1.65 -16.99 1.33
CA SER A 283 2.26 -18.03 2.16
C SER A 283 1.75 -19.43 1.82
N TYR A 284 0.96 -19.58 0.75
CA TYR A 284 0.49 -20.86 0.27
C TYR A 284 1.68 -21.72 -0.19
N GLN A 285 1.66 -23.00 0.16
CA GLN A 285 2.71 -23.96 -0.20
C GLN A 285 2.37 -24.60 -1.55
N TYR A 286 2.83 -23.97 -2.63
CA TYR A 286 2.70 -24.50 -3.99
C TYR A 286 3.55 -25.75 -4.21
N LYS A 287 3.07 -26.69 -5.03
CA LYS A 287 3.86 -27.84 -5.50
C LYS A 287 5.15 -27.38 -6.20
N ASP A 288 6.27 -28.05 -5.93
CA ASP A 288 7.61 -27.65 -6.41
C ASP A 288 7.70 -27.45 -7.93
N LYS A 289 6.95 -28.24 -8.72
CA LYS A 289 6.90 -28.11 -10.18
C LYS A 289 6.45 -26.72 -10.65
N LEU A 290 5.62 -26.03 -9.88
CA LEU A 290 5.08 -24.70 -10.19
C LEU A 290 6.08 -23.57 -9.92
N GLN A 291 7.11 -23.82 -9.10
CA GLN A 291 8.13 -22.82 -8.81
C GLN A 291 8.89 -22.40 -10.09
N LYS A 292 9.03 -23.30 -11.07
CA LYS A 292 9.65 -23.00 -12.38
C LYS A 292 8.85 -22.02 -13.23
N LEU A 293 7.54 -21.94 -13.02
CA LEU A 293 6.62 -21.02 -13.73
C LEU A 293 6.52 -19.65 -13.03
N CYS A 294 7.08 -19.53 -11.82
CA CYS A 294 6.99 -18.32 -11.03
C CYS A 294 7.95 -17.23 -11.53
N VAL A 295 7.38 -16.07 -11.88
CA VAL A 295 8.14 -14.88 -12.30
C VAL A 295 8.20 -13.88 -11.13
N LYS A 296 9.42 -13.54 -10.69
CA LYS A 296 9.63 -12.65 -9.55
C LYS A 296 9.10 -11.23 -9.80
N THR A 297 9.31 -10.70 -11.00
CA THR A 297 8.89 -9.36 -11.41
C THR A 297 8.11 -9.47 -12.71
N LEU A 298 6.80 -9.22 -12.65
CA LEU A 298 5.92 -9.28 -13.80
C LEU A 298 4.86 -8.18 -13.69
N SER A 299 4.74 -7.37 -14.74
CA SER A 299 3.63 -6.43 -14.93
C SER A 299 2.54 -7.05 -15.79
N PRO A 300 1.23 -6.79 -15.53
CA PRO A 300 0.16 -7.22 -16.42
C PRO A 300 0.28 -6.63 -17.83
N LEU A 301 1.00 -5.50 -17.99
CA LEU A 301 1.24 -4.88 -19.29
C LEU A 301 2.24 -5.68 -20.15
N GLU A 302 3.07 -6.54 -19.55
CA GLU A 302 4.03 -7.41 -20.26
C GLU A 302 3.42 -8.75 -20.70
N VAL A 303 2.13 -8.97 -20.43
CA VAL A 303 1.42 -10.23 -20.66
C VAL A 303 0.34 -10.01 -21.68
N GLU A 304 0.19 -10.86 -22.69
CA GLU A 304 -0.89 -10.73 -23.69
C GLU A 304 -2.27 -10.85 -23.03
N ILE A 305 -2.47 -11.91 -22.24
CA ILE A 305 -3.67 -12.22 -21.49
C ILE A 305 -3.32 -12.35 -19.99
N PRO A 306 -3.34 -11.24 -19.23
CA PRO A 306 -3.18 -11.28 -17.78
C PRO A 306 -4.48 -11.73 -17.09
N ILE A 307 -4.39 -12.71 -16.20
CA ILE A 307 -5.48 -13.18 -15.33
C ILE A 307 -5.27 -12.60 -13.94
N LEU A 308 -6.20 -11.74 -13.52
CA LEU A 308 -6.07 -10.91 -12.32
C LEU A 308 -7.14 -11.25 -11.27
N PRO A 309 -6.76 -11.36 -9.98
CA PRO A 309 -7.69 -11.34 -8.86
C PRO A 309 -8.11 -9.90 -8.57
N ASP A 310 -8.91 -9.70 -7.51
CA ASP A 310 -9.22 -8.37 -6.97
C ASP A 310 -7.94 -7.64 -6.51
N SER A 311 -7.36 -6.83 -7.39
CA SER A 311 -6.02 -6.28 -7.22
C SER A 311 -5.87 -4.90 -7.84
N SER A 312 -5.04 -4.06 -7.22
CA SER A 312 -4.71 -2.73 -7.75
C SER A 312 -4.10 -2.74 -9.15
N LEU A 313 -3.54 -3.87 -9.59
CA LEU A 313 -3.02 -4.06 -10.94
C LEU A 313 -4.09 -3.81 -12.03
N ILE A 314 -5.37 -4.01 -11.70
CA ILE A 314 -6.49 -3.73 -12.60
C ILE A 314 -6.53 -2.23 -12.98
N SER A 315 -6.19 -1.34 -12.05
CA SER A 315 -6.16 0.11 -12.34
C SER A 315 -5.09 0.47 -13.38
N ASP A 316 -3.96 -0.24 -13.39
CA ASP A 316 -2.92 -0.05 -14.40
C ASP A 316 -3.37 -0.61 -15.77
N CYS A 317 -4.15 -1.69 -15.79
CA CYS A 317 -4.77 -2.19 -17.03
C CYS A 317 -5.76 -1.18 -17.60
N PHE A 318 -6.64 -0.61 -16.76
CA PHE A 318 -7.56 0.44 -17.18
C PHE A 318 -6.82 1.66 -17.73
N LEU A 319 -5.81 2.17 -17.01
CA LEU A 319 -5.02 3.33 -17.45
C LEU A 319 -4.44 3.15 -18.87
N ASN A 320 -3.99 1.94 -19.18
CA ASN A 320 -3.31 1.60 -20.43
C ASN A 320 -4.21 0.92 -21.47
N ASN A 321 -5.53 0.87 -21.26
CA ASN A 321 -6.49 0.17 -22.12
C ASN A 321 -6.11 -1.30 -22.42
N LYS A 322 -5.43 -1.95 -21.47
CA LYS A 322 -4.93 -3.31 -21.59
C LYS A 322 -6.06 -4.31 -21.32
N PHE A 323 -6.23 -5.28 -22.22
CA PHE A 323 -7.15 -6.40 -21.98
C PHE A 323 -6.68 -7.25 -20.80
N PHE A 324 -7.62 -7.69 -19.96
CA PHE A 324 -7.37 -8.63 -18.86
C PHE A 324 -8.58 -9.52 -18.57
N ILE A 325 -8.34 -10.64 -17.88
CA ILE A 325 -9.39 -11.49 -17.30
C ILE A 325 -9.46 -11.21 -15.81
N TYR A 326 -10.64 -10.86 -15.31
CA TYR A 326 -10.92 -10.81 -13.87
C TYR A 326 -11.43 -12.18 -13.42
N LEU A 327 -10.60 -12.90 -12.65
CA LEU A 327 -10.97 -14.16 -12.04
C LEU A 327 -11.53 -13.89 -10.65
N THR A 328 -12.83 -14.13 -10.47
CA THR A 328 -13.52 -13.89 -9.21
C THR A 328 -13.82 -15.19 -8.47
N LEU A 329 -13.74 -15.12 -7.14
CA LEU A 329 -14.26 -16.15 -6.22
C LEU A 329 -15.63 -15.75 -5.65
N ASN A 330 -16.12 -14.55 -5.96
CA ASN A 330 -17.38 -14.05 -5.43
C ASN A 330 -18.55 -14.73 -6.14
N SER A 331 -19.63 -14.94 -5.40
CA SER A 331 -20.91 -15.48 -5.91
C SER A 331 -21.77 -14.45 -6.66
N TYR A 332 -21.25 -13.23 -6.86
CA TYR A 332 -21.94 -12.20 -7.65
C TYR A 332 -22.14 -12.65 -9.10
N SER A 333 -23.21 -12.15 -9.71
CA SER A 333 -23.44 -12.28 -11.15
C SER A 333 -22.31 -11.64 -11.98
N LYS A 334 -22.25 -11.96 -13.27
CA LYS A 334 -21.23 -11.40 -14.18
C LYS A 334 -21.34 -9.87 -14.25
N GLU A 335 -22.56 -9.35 -14.27
CA GLU A 335 -22.90 -7.93 -14.35
C GLU A 335 -22.51 -7.20 -13.06
N GLU A 336 -22.86 -7.75 -11.89
CA GLU A 336 -22.47 -7.18 -10.59
C GLU A 336 -20.94 -7.13 -10.42
N ASN A 337 -20.23 -8.19 -10.83
CA ASN A 337 -18.76 -8.18 -10.83
C ASN A 337 -18.20 -7.11 -11.78
N LYS A 338 -18.77 -6.93 -12.98
CA LYS A 338 -18.35 -5.87 -13.91
C LYS A 338 -18.51 -4.49 -13.29
N GLU A 339 -19.68 -4.22 -12.70
CA GLU A 339 -19.97 -2.96 -12.04
C GLU A 339 -19.01 -2.71 -10.86
N TYR A 340 -18.80 -3.72 -10.02
CA TYR A 340 -17.86 -3.66 -8.90
C TYR A 340 -16.44 -3.29 -9.38
N ILE A 341 -15.94 -3.94 -10.42
CA ILE A 341 -14.60 -3.70 -10.95
C ILE A 341 -14.47 -2.28 -11.54
N ILE A 342 -15.47 -1.83 -12.28
CA ILE A 342 -15.50 -0.47 -12.83
C ILE A 342 -15.50 0.55 -11.70
N ASN A 343 -16.40 0.41 -10.73
CA ASN A 343 -16.55 1.35 -9.62
C ASN A 343 -15.30 1.40 -8.72
N LYS A 344 -14.61 0.28 -8.54
CA LYS A 344 -13.43 0.21 -7.65
C LYS A 344 -12.13 0.60 -8.36
N TYR A 345 -11.94 0.21 -9.61
CA TYR A 345 -10.62 0.27 -10.27
C TYR A 345 -10.55 1.22 -11.47
N ASN A 346 -11.68 1.62 -12.08
CA ASN A 346 -11.68 2.60 -13.18
C ASN A 346 -11.53 4.04 -12.68
N ILE A 347 -10.50 4.27 -11.86
CA ILE A 347 -10.25 5.56 -11.22
C ILE A 347 -9.82 6.66 -12.21
N TYR A 348 -9.60 6.33 -13.49
CA TYR A 348 -9.22 7.28 -14.55
C TYR A 348 -10.38 7.64 -15.48
N ASP A 349 -11.60 7.15 -15.20
CA ASP A 349 -12.79 7.35 -16.03
C ASP A 349 -12.60 6.95 -17.50
N ASN A 350 -11.94 5.82 -17.75
CA ASN A 350 -11.70 5.36 -19.11
C ASN A 350 -12.97 4.72 -19.69
N ASN A 351 -13.40 5.21 -20.85
CA ASN A 351 -14.56 4.68 -21.59
C ASN A 351 -14.32 3.28 -22.17
N LYS A 352 -13.06 2.94 -22.49
CA LYS A 352 -12.68 1.63 -23.06
C LYS A 352 -12.47 0.61 -21.95
N LYS A 353 -13.50 -0.21 -21.71
CA LYS A 353 -13.50 -1.27 -20.71
C LYS A 353 -13.19 -2.62 -21.37
N ASN A 354 -11.91 -2.95 -21.50
CA ASN A 354 -11.45 -4.17 -22.15
C ASN A 354 -11.17 -5.26 -21.11
N PHE A 355 -12.20 -5.97 -20.64
CA PHE A 355 -12.00 -7.11 -19.75
C PHE A 355 -13.14 -8.12 -19.80
N GLU A 356 -12.85 -9.34 -19.38
CA GLU A 356 -13.84 -10.40 -19.18
C GLU A 356 -13.86 -10.85 -17.72
N VAL A 357 -15.06 -11.17 -17.23
CA VAL A 357 -15.25 -11.72 -15.88
C VAL A 357 -15.44 -13.22 -16.01
N VAL A 358 -14.67 -13.96 -15.21
CA VAL A 358 -14.68 -15.41 -15.17
C VAL A 358 -14.79 -15.85 -13.71
N SER A 359 -15.70 -16.80 -13.45
CA SER A 359 -15.92 -17.35 -12.11
C SER A 359 -15.51 -18.82 -12.07
N GLY A 360 -14.54 -19.14 -11.22
CA GLY A 360 -14.02 -20.50 -11.04
C GLY A 360 -13.13 -21.01 -12.19
N ILE A 361 -12.53 -22.18 -11.96
CA ILE A 361 -11.55 -22.77 -12.86
C ILE A 361 -12.15 -23.29 -14.18
N GLU A 362 -13.31 -23.94 -14.14
CA GLU A 362 -13.93 -24.51 -15.35
C GLU A 362 -14.24 -23.43 -16.40
N SER A 363 -14.80 -22.30 -15.95
CA SER A 363 -15.08 -21.14 -16.80
C SER A 363 -13.79 -20.56 -17.39
N LEU A 364 -12.71 -20.54 -16.62
CA LEU A 364 -11.41 -20.03 -17.06
C LEU A 364 -10.80 -20.93 -18.12
N ILE A 365 -10.84 -22.24 -17.91
CA ILE A 365 -10.39 -23.24 -18.87
C ILE A 365 -11.13 -23.08 -20.19
N LYS A 366 -12.47 -23.05 -20.17
CA LYS A 366 -13.30 -22.87 -21.36
C LYS A 366 -12.97 -21.58 -22.11
N PHE A 367 -12.70 -20.50 -21.36
CA PHE A 367 -12.31 -19.22 -21.95
C PHE A 367 -10.96 -19.31 -22.67
N LEU A 368 -9.97 -19.94 -22.03
CA LEU A 368 -8.63 -20.10 -22.59
C LEU A 368 -8.65 -21.00 -23.84
N GLU A 369 -9.34 -22.14 -23.79
CA GLU A 369 -9.46 -23.06 -24.95
C GLU A 369 -10.02 -22.33 -26.18
N LYS A 370 -11.13 -21.58 -26.03
CA LYS A 370 -11.72 -20.79 -27.13
C LYS A 370 -10.77 -19.76 -27.75
N ARG A 371 -9.80 -19.24 -26.98
CA ARG A 371 -8.88 -18.18 -27.40
C ARG A 371 -7.51 -18.70 -27.82
N TYR A 372 -7.18 -19.96 -27.52
CA TYR A 372 -5.95 -20.62 -27.97
C TYR A 372 -6.14 -21.39 -29.28
N ASP A 373 -7.37 -21.82 -29.58
CA ASP A 373 -7.71 -22.52 -30.83
C ASP A 373 -7.99 -21.57 -32.02
N ASN A 374 -7.84 -20.26 -31.82
CA ASN A 374 -7.80 -19.21 -32.85
C ASN A 374 -6.46 -18.47 -32.77
#